data_AF-A0A518IND6-F1
#
_entry.id   AF-A0A518IND6-F1
#
_cell.length_a   1.000
_cell.length_b   1.000
_cell.length_c   1.000
_cell.angle_alpha   90.00
_cell.angle_beta   90.00
_cell.angle_gamma   90.00
#
_symmetry.space_group_name_H-M   'P 1'
#
loop_
_entity.id
_entity.type
_entity.pdbx_description
1 polymer ?
#
loop_
_entity_poly.entity_id
_entity_poly.type
_entity_poly.pdbx_seq_one_letter_code
_entity_poly.pdbx_strand_id
1 'polypeptide(L)'
;MKDALSAVFGFLAILFFGSVFGVFFGKSSPTPNATRSDSSFAHDKDSIASSRIEKSTDDGQSEDVQEATSQINKAANQIFLQRTEQFVSQLATWKSEANAIPNTKEELARLKSEVAVHESKQPTPPVHTVREWSTIDEKYKATASLVETDNVKVTLEKVDGKQITVSKAVLIAEDRVYIDKAISLLSAYSAAHSEWQLERDEALVKISETEARILLGEGPAPVPPNRSEVVAELIAAEEKRELAAKFAEEKREMAAMFAEEQRRKREKLAEAKLKSVSRVRRQYAANAYTTILRIFDPEKVLIASVDAQDKKLILTVTNAWHFQPYQIRLQTAQSLWQGWANLSNPDEARISLVDFQGNAVGGSRIWGGSQIWVQDK
;
A
#
# COMPACT_ATOMS: atom_id res chain seq x y z
N MET A 1 15.29 10.09 34.95
CA MET A 1 16.46 10.13 34.04
C MET A 1 16.85 8.70 33.62
N LYS A 2 15.93 7.94 33.03
CA LYS A 2 16.20 6.55 32.59
C LYS A 2 15.70 6.24 31.16
N ASP A 3 15.15 7.21 30.43
CA ASP A 3 14.54 6.96 29.11
C ASP A 3 15.28 7.61 27.92
N ALA A 4 16.53 8.05 28.09
CA ALA A 4 17.27 8.77 27.04
C ALA A 4 18.39 7.97 26.34
N LEU A 5 18.64 6.72 26.72
CA LEU A 5 19.80 5.95 26.22
C LEU A 5 19.46 4.83 25.24
N SER A 6 18.18 4.58 24.93
CA SER A 6 17.79 3.52 23.98
C SER A 6 17.70 3.99 22.52
N ALA A 7 18.02 5.26 22.21
CA ALA A 7 17.81 5.83 20.89
C ALA A 7 19.09 6.06 20.05
N VAL A 8 20.28 5.74 20.57
CA VAL A 8 21.56 6.14 19.91
C VAL A 8 22.25 4.98 19.16
N PHE A 9 21.87 3.72 19.38
CA PHE A 9 22.49 2.57 18.70
C PHE A 9 21.73 2.04 17.48
N GLY A 10 20.63 2.69 17.08
CA GLY A 10 19.77 2.24 15.98
C GLY A 10 20.05 2.86 14.60
N PHE A 11 21.15 3.59 14.40
CA PHE A 11 21.33 4.42 13.19
C PHE A 11 22.68 4.29 12.46
N LEU A 12 23.47 3.24 12.72
CA LEU A 12 24.80 3.08 12.11
C LEU A 12 25.02 1.76 11.35
N ALA A 13 23.96 1.19 10.76
CA ALA A 13 24.06 -0.04 9.95
C ALA A 13 23.26 0.01 8.63
N ILE A 14 22.92 1.20 8.13
CA ILE A 14 22.26 1.36 6.83
C ILE A 14 22.99 2.47 6.09
N LEU A 15 24.12 2.18 5.42
CA LEU A 15 24.60 3.00 4.30
C LEU A 15 25.70 2.36 3.42
N PHE A 16 26.05 1.06 3.53
CA PHE A 16 27.10 0.48 2.67
C PHE A 16 26.85 -0.86 1.95
N PHE A 17 25.64 -1.44 1.97
CA PHE A 17 25.32 -2.60 1.13
C PHE A 17 23.98 -2.46 0.38
N GLY A 18 23.80 -1.31 -0.27
CA GLY A 18 22.76 -1.14 -1.28
C GLY A 18 23.28 -1.58 -2.64
N SER A 19 22.94 -2.82 -3.04
CA SER A 19 23.04 -3.42 -4.38
C SER A 19 23.87 -4.71 -4.39
N VAL A 20 23.28 -5.75 -5.00
CA VAL A 20 23.81 -7.11 -5.22
C VAL A 20 23.55 -8.14 -4.11
N PHE A 21 22.28 -8.40 -3.80
CA PHE A 21 21.83 -9.77 -3.50
C PHE A 21 20.44 -9.99 -4.09
N GLY A 22 20.44 -10.43 -5.35
CA GLY A 22 19.24 -10.95 -6.00
C GLY A 22 18.90 -12.32 -5.45
N VAL A 23 17.65 -12.44 -4.99
CA VAL A 23 16.88 -13.64 -4.69
C VAL A 23 17.30 -14.86 -5.55
N PHE A 24 17.81 -15.91 -4.90
CA PHE A 24 17.83 -17.27 -5.44
C PHE A 24 17.23 -18.22 -4.38
N PHE A 25 15.89 -18.30 -4.35
CA PHE A 25 15.20 -19.40 -3.70
C PHE A 25 15.00 -20.54 -4.71
N GLY A 26 15.26 -21.75 -4.24
CA GLY A 26 15.58 -22.89 -5.08
C GLY A 26 14.42 -23.55 -5.80
N LYS A 27 14.80 -24.37 -6.78
CA LYS A 27 14.06 -25.56 -7.20
C LYS A 27 15.06 -26.65 -7.61
N SER A 28 15.07 -27.70 -6.77
CA SER A 28 15.23 -29.12 -7.10
C SER A 28 16.25 -29.54 -8.17
N SER A 29 17.32 -30.18 -7.70
CA SER A 29 18.25 -31.02 -8.44
C SER A 29 17.57 -32.23 -9.09
N PRO A 30 17.99 -32.61 -10.31
CA PRO A 30 18.11 -34.01 -10.69
C PRO A 30 19.58 -34.39 -10.91
N THR A 31 19.88 -35.64 -10.56
CA THR A 31 21.16 -36.35 -10.63
C THR A 31 21.87 -36.28 -11.99
N PRO A 32 23.23 -36.28 -12.03
CA PRO A 32 23.97 -36.36 -13.28
C PRO A 32 24.12 -37.82 -13.70
N ASN A 33 23.54 -38.17 -14.84
CA ASN A 33 23.88 -39.40 -15.55
C ASN A 33 25.03 -39.07 -16.51
N ALA A 34 26.18 -39.69 -16.28
CA ALA A 34 27.37 -39.53 -17.08
C ALA A 34 27.12 -40.05 -18.51
N THR A 35 27.09 -39.15 -19.48
CA THR A 35 27.33 -39.52 -20.89
C THR A 35 28.40 -38.60 -21.45
N ARG A 36 29.56 -39.19 -21.62
CA ARG A 36 30.73 -38.66 -22.31
C ARG A 36 30.35 -38.53 -23.79
N SER A 37 30.30 -37.31 -24.32
CA SER A 37 30.25 -37.06 -25.75
C SER A 37 31.31 -36.04 -26.12
N ASP A 38 32.35 -36.52 -26.79
CA ASP A 38 33.26 -35.71 -27.59
C ASP A 38 32.45 -34.83 -28.55
N SER A 39 32.66 -33.52 -28.51
CA SER A 39 32.32 -32.65 -29.63
C SER A 39 33.28 -31.48 -29.69
N SER A 40 34.32 -31.66 -30.50
CA SER A 40 35.01 -30.57 -31.17
C SER A 40 34.01 -29.73 -31.96
N PHE A 41 33.61 -28.58 -31.43
CA PHE A 41 32.90 -27.55 -32.19
C PHE A 41 33.45 -26.19 -31.77
N ALA A 42 34.69 -25.95 -32.19
CA ALA A 42 35.25 -24.61 -32.29
C ALA A 42 34.96 -24.09 -33.70
N HIS A 43 34.66 -22.79 -33.79
CA HIS A 43 34.33 -21.98 -34.99
C HIS A 43 32.91 -22.09 -35.54
N ASP A 44 32.03 -21.20 -35.06
CA ASP A 44 31.20 -20.30 -35.90
C ASP A 44 30.08 -19.63 -35.07
N LYS A 45 30.45 -18.69 -34.18
CA LYS A 45 29.44 -17.83 -33.51
C LYS A 45 29.58 -16.33 -33.75
N ASP A 46 30.64 -15.89 -34.43
CA ASP A 46 30.81 -14.47 -34.79
C ASP A 46 30.10 -14.09 -36.10
N SER A 47 29.42 -15.03 -36.79
CA SER A 47 28.78 -14.77 -38.09
C SER A 47 27.29 -14.37 -38.01
N ILE A 48 26.60 -14.62 -36.89
CA ILE A 48 25.13 -14.47 -36.86
C ILE A 48 24.69 -13.01 -36.64
N ALA A 49 25.47 -12.18 -35.96
CA ALA A 49 25.11 -10.77 -35.74
C ALA A 49 25.22 -9.90 -37.00
N SER A 50 26.03 -10.30 -38.00
CA SER A 50 26.18 -9.54 -39.25
C SER A 50 25.18 -9.97 -40.35
N SER A 51 24.60 -11.17 -40.27
CA SER A 51 23.78 -11.72 -41.37
C SER A 51 22.35 -11.18 -41.45
N ARG A 52 21.85 -10.46 -40.44
CA ARG A 52 20.47 -9.94 -40.44
C ARG A 52 20.33 -8.53 -41.05
N ILE A 53 21.43 -7.90 -41.44
CA ILE A 53 21.44 -6.55 -42.01
C ILE A 53 21.51 -6.57 -43.55
N GLU A 54 21.90 -7.68 -44.19
CA GLU A 54 22.27 -7.68 -45.62
C GLU A 54 21.17 -8.02 -46.64
N LYS A 55 19.87 -8.08 -46.27
CA LYS A 55 18.83 -8.48 -47.25
C LYS A 55 17.59 -7.62 -47.25
N SER A 56 17.79 -6.33 -47.49
CA SER A 56 16.77 -5.38 -47.93
C SER A 56 17.47 -4.25 -48.70
N THR A 57 18.00 -4.56 -49.88
CA THR A 57 18.37 -3.57 -50.90
C THR A 57 17.09 -2.99 -51.49
N ASP A 58 16.42 -2.16 -50.70
CA ASP A 58 15.55 -1.10 -51.18
C ASP A 58 16.35 0.18 -50.90
N ASP A 59 16.84 0.85 -51.96
CA ASP A 59 17.86 1.91 -51.95
C ASP A 59 17.42 3.23 -51.28
N GLY A 60 16.41 3.16 -50.41
CA GLY A 60 15.86 4.27 -49.63
C GLY A 60 16.04 4.09 -48.12
N GLN A 61 17.07 3.37 -47.67
CA GLN A 61 17.39 3.31 -46.23
C GLN A 61 17.71 4.72 -45.71
N SER A 62 16.82 5.20 -44.84
CA SER A 62 16.79 6.57 -44.35
C SER A 62 18.04 6.92 -43.54
N GLU A 63 18.49 8.17 -43.69
CA GLU A 63 19.55 8.77 -42.88
C GLU A 63 19.35 8.53 -41.37
N ASP A 64 18.09 8.38 -40.92
CA ASP A 64 17.71 8.10 -39.54
C ASP A 64 18.27 6.78 -38.98
N VAL A 65 18.31 5.70 -39.77
CA VAL A 65 18.81 4.40 -39.30
C VAL A 65 20.33 4.43 -39.12
N GLN A 66 21.03 5.14 -40.01
CA GLN A 66 22.48 5.35 -39.92
C GLN A 66 22.82 6.22 -38.71
N GLU A 67 22.04 7.26 -38.45
CA GLU A 67 22.22 8.12 -37.28
C GLU A 67 21.99 7.35 -35.98
N ALA A 68 20.88 6.60 -35.86
CA ALA A 68 20.58 5.79 -34.67
C ALA A 68 21.67 4.75 -34.38
N THR A 69 22.17 4.06 -35.41
CA THR A 69 23.25 3.08 -35.28
C THR A 69 24.56 3.74 -34.84
N SER A 70 24.85 4.94 -35.35
CA SER A 70 26.01 5.73 -34.94
C SER A 70 25.91 6.15 -33.46
N GLN A 71 24.74 6.60 -33.02
CA GLN A 71 24.49 6.97 -31.63
C GLN A 71 24.64 5.77 -30.68
N ILE A 72 24.09 4.60 -31.02
CA ILE A 72 24.25 3.36 -30.24
C ILE A 72 25.72 2.96 -30.15
N ASN A 73 26.47 2.99 -31.25
CA ASN A 73 27.89 2.65 -31.23
C ASN A 73 28.72 3.61 -30.39
N LYS A 74 28.42 4.92 -30.44
CA LYS A 74 29.06 5.94 -29.61
C LYS A 74 28.78 5.70 -28.12
N ALA A 75 27.52 5.44 -27.76
CA ALA A 75 27.13 5.13 -26.38
C ALA A 75 27.77 3.82 -25.89
N ALA A 76 27.78 2.78 -26.73
CA ALA A 76 28.40 1.49 -26.42
C ALA A 76 29.89 1.65 -26.12
N ASN A 77 30.60 2.48 -26.91
CA ASN A 77 32.01 2.76 -26.67
C ASN A 77 32.26 3.46 -25.33
N GLN A 78 31.43 4.44 -24.97
CA GLN A 78 31.55 5.13 -23.68
C GLN A 78 31.33 4.18 -22.50
N ILE A 79 30.27 3.37 -22.54
CA ILE A 79 29.97 2.39 -21.50
C ILE A 79 31.06 1.32 -21.42
N PHE A 80 31.55 0.85 -22.57
CA PHE A 80 32.63 -0.13 -22.64
C PHE A 80 33.93 0.41 -22.00
N LEU A 81 34.31 1.65 -22.28
CA LEU A 81 35.48 2.29 -21.66
C LEU A 81 35.32 2.38 -20.14
N GLN A 82 34.17 2.84 -19.65
CA GLN A 82 33.88 2.90 -18.21
C GLN A 82 33.96 1.52 -17.55
N ARG A 83 33.36 0.49 -18.15
CA ARG A 83 33.43 -0.89 -17.65
C ARG A 83 34.86 -1.43 -17.68
N THR A 84 35.66 -1.03 -18.66
CA THR A 84 37.08 -1.43 -18.76
C THR A 84 37.90 -0.81 -17.63
N GLU A 85 37.69 0.46 -17.29
CA GLU A 85 38.34 1.11 -16.15
C GLU A 85 37.97 0.42 -14.82
N GLN A 86 36.69 0.12 -14.62
CA GLN A 86 36.21 -0.64 -13.46
C GLN A 86 36.83 -2.04 -13.40
N PHE A 87 36.89 -2.73 -14.53
CA PHE A 87 37.52 -4.05 -14.64
C PHE A 87 39.00 -4.01 -14.25
N VAL A 88 39.76 -3.02 -14.71
CA VAL A 88 41.19 -2.87 -14.36
C VAL A 88 41.35 -2.70 -12.85
N SER A 89 40.51 -1.87 -12.21
CA SER A 89 40.51 -1.69 -10.76
C SER A 89 40.16 -3.00 -10.03
N GLN A 90 39.09 -3.68 -10.44
CA GLN A 90 38.65 -4.96 -9.85
C GLN A 90 39.71 -6.05 -10.00
N LEU A 91 40.35 -6.14 -11.18
CA LEU A 91 41.42 -7.10 -11.44
C LEU A 91 42.65 -6.84 -10.57
N ALA A 92 43.00 -5.57 -10.35
CA ALA A 92 44.09 -5.21 -9.46
C ALA A 92 43.78 -5.60 -8.00
N THR A 93 42.58 -5.29 -7.51
CA THR A 93 42.13 -5.70 -6.17
C THR A 93 42.10 -7.22 -6.03
N TRP A 94 41.49 -7.93 -6.98
CA TRP A 94 41.44 -9.39 -6.97
C TRP A 94 42.84 -10.01 -6.93
N LYS A 95 43.77 -9.53 -7.76
CA LYS A 95 45.18 -10.01 -7.73
C LYS A 95 45.85 -9.74 -6.38
N SER A 96 45.62 -8.56 -5.80
CA SER A 96 46.16 -8.20 -4.49
C SER A 96 45.66 -9.14 -3.40
N GLU A 97 44.34 -9.38 -3.35
CA GLU A 97 43.75 -10.29 -2.36
C GLU A 97 44.13 -11.75 -2.61
N ALA A 98 44.15 -12.20 -3.87
CA ALA A 98 44.57 -13.56 -4.24
C ALA A 98 46.00 -13.86 -3.78
N ASN A 99 46.91 -12.91 -3.93
CA ASN A 99 48.28 -13.03 -3.43
C ASN A 99 48.36 -12.97 -1.89
N ALA A 100 47.41 -12.29 -1.23
CA ALA A 100 47.36 -12.15 0.22
C ALA A 100 46.73 -13.36 0.95
N ILE A 101 46.05 -14.26 0.23
CA ILE A 101 45.31 -15.41 0.82
C ILE A 101 46.11 -16.17 1.90
N PRO A 102 47.39 -16.54 1.71
CA PRO A 102 48.11 -17.30 2.74
C PRO A 102 48.17 -16.55 4.07
N ASN A 103 48.56 -15.28 4.04
CA ASN A 103 48.64 -14.42 5.22
C ASN A 103 47.25 -14.18 5.83
N THR A 104 46.23 -13.97 5.00
CA THR A 104 44.85 -13.76 5.46
C THR A 104 44.26 -15.01 6.13
N LYS A 105 44.62 -16.22 5.68
CA LYS A 105 44.23 -17.48 6.34
C LYS A 105 44.92 -17.66 7.69
N GLU A 106 46.20 -17.30 7.79
CA GLU A 106 46.91 -17.31 9.08
C GLU A 106 46.29 -16.31 10.06
N GLU A 107 45.95 -15.11 9.60
CA GLU A 107 45.24 -14.11 10.39
C GLU A 107 43.86 -14.61 10.85
N LEU A 108 43.08 -15.23 9.96
CA LEU A 108 41.80 -15.83 10.31
C LEU A 108 41.94 -16.90 11.40
N ALA A 109 42.94 -17.78 11.27
CA ALA A 109 43.22 -18.81 12.26
C ALA A 109 43.61 -18.20 13.63
N ARG A 110 44.43 -17.13 13.62
CA ARG A 110 44.78 -16.37 14.83
C ARG A 110 43.55 -15.76 15.48
N LEU A 111 42.71 -15.06 14.72
CA LEU A 111 41.48 -14.43 15.24
C LEU A 111 40.50 -15.45 15.81
N LYS A 112 40.32 -16.60 15.14
CA LYS A 112 39.48 -17.70 15.67
C LYS A 112 40.04 -18.26 16.99
N SER A 113 41.36 -18.39 17.11
CA SER A 113 42.00 -18.78 18.36
C SER A 113 41.83 -17.71 19.45
N GLU A 114 41.90 -16.43 19.10
CA GLU A 114 41.70 -15.32 20.04
C GLU A 114 40.27 -15.30 20.59
N VAL A 115 39.26 -15.48 19.73
CA VAL A 115 37.86 -15.62 20.15
C VAL A 115 37.69 -16.82 21.10
N ALA A 116 38.29 -17.97 20.80
CA ALA A 116 38.22 -19.13 21.69
C ALA A 116 38.85 -18.86 23.07
N VAL A 117 39.97 -18.12 23.11
CA VAL A 117 40.57 -17.65 24.37
C VAL A 117 39.63 -16.66 25.08
N HIS A 118 38.98 -15.76 24.34
CA HIS A 118 38.05 -14.78 24.89
C HIS A 118 36.80 -15.45 25.50
N GLU A 119 36.26 -16.46 24.83
CA GLU A 119 35.13 -17.26 25.31
C GLU A 119 35.49 -18.01 26.60
N SER A 120 36.72 -18.51 26.72
CA SER A 120 37.19 -19.14 27.97
C SER A 120 37.27 -18.17 29.16
N LYS A 121 37.33 -16.85 28.90
CA LYS A 121 37.36 -15.79 29.91
C LYS A 121 35.98 -15.18 30.19
N GLN A 122 34.90 -15.81 29.70
CA GLN A 122 33.54 -15.31 29.92
C GLN A 122 33.30 -15.08 31.42
N PRO A 123 32.91 -13.86 31.84
CA PRO A 123 32.58 -13.60 33.24
C PRO A 123 31.50 -14.57 33.70
N THR A 124 31.67 -15.12 34.91
CA THR A 124 30.67 -16.00 35.53
C THR A 124 29.73 -15.17 36.40
N PRO A 125 28.41 -15.41 36.33
CA PRO A 125 27.47 -14.69 37.17
C PRO A 125 27.75 -15.00 38.65
N PRO A 126 27.60 -14.02 39.56
CA PRO A 126 27.85 -14.24 40.97
C PRO A 126 26.88 -15.30 41.52
N VAL A 127 27.43 -16.36 42.10
CA VAL A 127 26.62 -17.41 42.72
C VAL A 127 26.34 -17.03 44.17
N HIS A 128 25.06 -16.99 44.54
CA HIS A 128 24.64 -16.70 45.91
C HIS A 128 24.40 -18.00 46.69
N THR A 129 25.04 -18.11 47.84
CA THR A 129 24.94 -19.28 48.72
C THR A 129 23.57 -19.35 49.40
N VAL A 130 23.04 -20.57 49.58
CA VAL A 130 21.86 -20.82 50.40
C VAL A 130 22.11 -20.35 51.83
N ARG A 131 21.19 -19.54 52.39
CA ARG A 131 21.23 -19.05 53.79
C ARG A 131 19.83 -19.00 54.39
N GLU A 132 19.75 -18.84 55.70
CA GLU A 132 18.49 -18.51 56.38
C GLU A 132 18.19 -17.02 56.22
N TRP A 133 16.97 -16.71 55.80
CA TRP A 133 16.44 -15.37 55.65
C TRP A 133 15.37 -15.14 56.71
N SER A 134 15.37 -13.98 57.35
CA SER A 134 14.41 -13.64 58.40
C SER A 134 13.77 -12.27 58.21
N THR A 135 12.49 -12.15 58.55
CA THR A 135 11.80 -10.85 58.64
C THR A 135 12.13 -10.13 59.95
N ILE A 136 11.98 -8.80 59.98
CA ILE A 136 12.25 -7.95 61.16
C ILE A 136 11.41 -8.36 62.37
N ASP A 137 10.19 -8.84 62.15
CA ASP A 137 9.30 -9.34 63.20
C ASP A 137 9.59 -10.79 63.62
N GLU A 138 10.62 -11.42 63.04
CA GLU A 138 11.02 -12.82 63.21
C GLU A 138 9.91 -13.86 62.94
N LYS A 139 8.77 -13.44 62.39
CA LYS A 139 7.59 -14.29 62.17
C LYS A 139 7.79 -15.26 61.01
N TYR A 140 8.59 -14.87 60.02
CA TYR A 140 8.84 -15.67 58.84
C TYR A 140 10.35 -15.92 58.70
N LYS A 141 10.70 -17.20 58.60
CA LYS A 141 12.05 -17.67 58.31
C LYS A 141 12.02 -18.62 57.13
N ALA A 142 13.01 -18.52 56.26
CA ALA A 142 13.13 -19.41 55.11
C ALA A 142 14.61 -19.67 54.76
N THR A 143 14.96 -20.93 54.51
CA THR A 143 16.27 -21.29 53.95
C THR A 143 16.19 -21.23 52.43
N ALA A 144 16.92 -20.29 51.82
CA ALA A 144 16.85 -20.01 50.40
C ALA A 144 18.14 -19.37 49.85
N SER A 145 18.39 -19.48 48.55
CA SER A 145 19.42 -18.71 47.82
C SER A 145 18.80 -17.45 47.20
N LEU A 146 19.60 -16.39 47.10
CA LEU A 146 19.21 -15.19 46.36
C LEU A 146 19.28 -15.46 44.85
N VAL A 147 18.18 -15.25 44.13
CA VAL A 147 18.11 -15.40 42.67
C VAL A 147 18.22 -14.05 41.97
N GLU A 148 17.39 -13.10 42.39
CA GLU A 148 17.28 -11.79 41.74
C GLU A 148 16.88 -10.72 42.76
N THR A 149 17.28 -9.47 42.51
CA THR A 149 16.87 -8.32 43.33
C THR A 149 16.90 -7.04 42.51
N ASP A 150 15.86 -6.22 42.65
CA ASP A 150 15.77 -4.86 42.08
C ASP A 150 16.10 -3.78 43.13
N ASN A 151 16.69 -4.20 44.27
CA ASN A 151 16.95 -3.40 45.48
C ASN A 151 15.70 -3.01 46.30
N VAL A 152 14.49 -3.36 45.84
CA VAL A 152 13.24 -3.11 46.55
C VAL A 152 12.60 -4.42 46.99
N LYS A 153 12.59 -5.39 46.08
CA LYS A 153 12.10 -6.76 46.25
C LYS A 153 13.23 -7.72 45.95
N VAL A 154 13.13 -8.87 46.60
CA VAL A 154 14.14 -9.92 46.54
C VAL A 154 13.44 -11.22 46.22
N THR A 155 13.86 -11.85 45.14
CA THR A 155 13.40 -13.18 44.76
C THR A 155 14.39 -14.21 45.30
N LEU A 156 13.88 -15.08 46.16
CA LEU A 156 14.62 -16.12 46.85
C LEU A 156 14.12 -17.48 46.36
N GLU A 157 15.03 -18.40 46.05
CA GLU A 157 14.72 -19.79 45.72
C GLU A 157 14.98 -20.67 46.94
N LYS A 158 13.93 -21.29 47.44
CA LYS A 158 14.02 -22.22 48.57
C LYS A 158 14.72 -23.50 48.14
N VAL A 159 15.16 -24.28 49.12
CA VAL A 159 15.75 -25.62 48.92
C VAL A 159 14.81 -26.61 48.21
N ASP A 160 13.49 -26.36 48.19
CA ASP A 160 12.50 -27.16 47.45
C ASP A 160 12.30 -26.70 45.99
N GLY A 161 13.10 -25.73 45.52
CA GLY A 161 13.01 -25.13 44.20
C GLY A 161 11.87 -24.11 44.05
N LYS A 162 11.10 -23.83 45.10
CA LYS A 162 10.05 -22.80 45.03
C LYS A 162 10.64 -21.42 45.21
N GLN A 163 10.27 -20.52 44.31
CA GLN A 163 10.63 -19.11 44.41
C GLN A 163 9.62 -18.36 45.29
N ILE A 164 10.13 -17.47 46.14
CA ILE A 164 9.34 -16.51 46.92
C ILE A 164 9.89 -15.10 46.67
N THR A 165 9.01 -14.11 46.62
CA THR A 165 9.41 -12.70 46.52
C THR A 165 9.09 -11.99 47.83
N VAL A 166 10.10 -11.38 48.43
CA VAL A 166 9.99 -10.69 49.72
C VAL A 166 10.45 -9.23 49.55
N SER A 167 9.80 -8.31 50.25
CA SER A 167 10.25 -6.90 50.25
C SER A 167 11.55 -6.76 51.05
N LYS A 168 12.56 -6.08 50.50
CA LYS A 168 13.83 -5.81 51.22
C LYS A 168 13.59 -5.07 52.53
N ALA A 169 12.57 -4.22 52.58
CA ALA A 169 12.25 -3.42 53.75
C ALA A 169 11.77 -4.24 54.96
N VAL A 170 11.24 -5.45 54.76
CA VAL A 170 10.76 -6.32 55.84
C VAL A 170 11.81 -7.29 56.34
N LEU A 171 12.99 -7.34 55.72
CA LEU A 171 14.09 -8.23 56.11
C LEU A 171 14.96 -7.62 57.21
N ILE A 172 15.56 -8.49 58.02
CA ILE A 172 16.51 -8.06 59.06
C ILE A 172 17.70 -7.28 58.46
N ALA A 173 18.39 -6.50 59.30
CA ALA A 173 19.50 -5.65 58.87
C ALA A 173 20.62 -6.43 58.14
N GLU A 174 20.96 -7.61 58.63
CA GLU A 174 22.01 -8.44 58.04
C GLU A 174 21.68 -8.87 56.61
N ASP A 175 20.46 -9.37 56.37
CA ASP A 175 20.02 -9.79 55.04
C ASP A 175 19.97 -8.61 54.07
N ARG A 176 19.58 -7.41 54.54
CA ARG A 176 19.62 -6.18 53.73
C ARG A 176 21.03 -5.84 53.27
N VAL A 177 22.02 -5.94 54.16
CA VAL A 177 23.45 -5.73 53.83
C VAL A 177 23.94 -6.78 52.83
N TYR A 178 23.53 -8.04 52.99
CA TYR A 178 23.85 -9.09 52.03
C TYR A 178 23.28 -8.77 50.64
N ILE A 179 22.04 -8.30 50.56
CA ILE A 179 21.40 -7.86 49.30
C ILE A 179 22.16 -6.70 48.66
N ASP A 180 22.58 -5.71 49.45
CA ASP A 180 23.39 -4.58 48.93
C ASP A 180 24.72 -5.05 48.34
N LYS A 181 25.39 -5.99 49.02
CA LYS A 181 26.62 -6.61 48.49
C LYS A 181 26.36 -7.40 47.22
N ALA A 182 25.27 -8.16 47.16
CA ALA A 182 24.87 -8.93 45.98
C ALA A 182 24.60 -8.02 44.77
N ILE A 183 23.91 -6.89 44.97
CA ILE A 183 23.67 -5.90 43.92
C ILE A 183 24.98 -5.31 43.39
N SER A 184 25.91 -4.99 44.28
CA SER A 184 27.24 -4.49 43.89
C SER A 184 27.99 -5.51 43.03
N LEU A 185 27.99 -6.79 43.43
CA LEU A 185 28.59 -7.88 42.64
C LEU A 185 27.90 -8.07 41.29
N LEU A 186 26.57 -8.00 41.24
CA LEU A 186 25.81 -8.12 40.00
C LEU A 186 26.08 -6.95 39.05
N SER A 187 26.20 -5.74 39.58
CA SER A 187 26.58 -4.56 38.79
C SER A 187 27.99 -4.69 38.22
N ALA A 188 28.95 -5.17 39.02
CA ALA A 188 30.31 -5.42 38.55
C ALA A 188 30.35 -6.52 37.47
N TYR A 189 29.60 -7.61 37.67
CA TYR A 189 29.43 -8.66 36.68
C TYR A 189 28.83 -8.14 35.37
N SER A 190 27.74 -7.36 35.44
CA SER A 190 27.09 -6.80 34.26
C SER A 190 28.02 -5.89 33.46
N ALA A 191 28.84 -5.09 34.14
CA ALA A 191 29.84 -4.25 33.48
C ALA A 191 30.90 -5.11 32.77
N ALA A 192 31.50 -6.08 33.48
CA ALA A 192 32.50 -6.98 32.92
C ALA A 192 31.95 -7.82 31.76
N HIS A 193 30.71 -8.30 31.87
CA HIS A 193 30.05 -9.06 30.81
C HIS A 193 29.79 -8.19 29.57
N SER A 194 29.37 -6.94 29.75
CA SER A 194 29.16 -6.01 28.63
C SER A 194 30.47 -5.70 27.90
N GLU A 195 31.56 -5.50 28.63
CA GLU A 195 32.89 -5.28 28.06
C GLU A 195 33.36 -6.52 27.29
N TRP A 196 33.25 -7.70 27.90
CA TRP A 196 33.56 -8.97 27.25
C TRP A 196 32.73 -9.21 25.96
N GLN A 197 31.43 -8.88 25.97
CA GLN A 197 30.58 -8.98 24.78
C GLN A 197 31.05 -8.07 23.65
N LEU A 198 31.41 -6.82 23.97
CA LEU A 198 31.89 -5.86 22.99
C LEU A 198 33.19 -6.34 22.32
N GLU A 199 34.15 -6.81 23.11
CA GLU A 199 35.43 -7.34 22.60
C GLU A 199 35.23 -8.58 21.73
N ARG A 200 34.35 -9.50 22.15
CA ARG A 200 33.99 -10.68 21.37
C ARG A 200 33.36 -10.29 20.03
N ASP A 201 32.40 -9.37 20.04
CA ASP A 201 31.68 -8.97 18.83
C ASP A 201 32.60 -8.22 17.86
N GLU A 202 33.53 -7.39 18.35
CA GLU A 202 34.57 -6.76 17.52
C GLU A 202 35.47 -7.82 16.84
N ALA A 203 35.88 -8.85 17.57
CA ALA A 203 36.67 -9.95 17.00
C ALA A 203 35.90 -10.74 15.94
N LEU A 204 34.60 -10.98 16.15
CA LEU A 204 33.74 -11.65 15.17
C LEU A 204 33.55 -10.83 13.89
N VAL A 205 33.48 -9.49 13.99
CA VAL A 205 33.46 -8.61 12.81
C VAL A 205 34.76 -8.75 12.01
N LYS A 206 35.93 -8.70 12.69
CA LYS A 206 37.22 -8.90 12.03
C LYS A 206 37.32 -10.27 11.34
N ILE A 207 36.79 -11.32 11.97
CA ILE A 207 36.71 -12.66 11.37
C ILE A 207 35.89 -12.62 10.08
N SER A 208 34.69 -12.02 10.12
CA SER A 208 33.80 -11.92 8.95
C SER A 208 34.44 -11.12 7.80
N GLU A 209 35.10 -9.99 8.11
CA GLU A 209 35.84 -9.20 7.12
C GLU A 209 36.99 -10.00 6.50
N THR A 210 37.74 -10.73 7.33
CA THR A 210 38.85 -11.59 6.89
C THR A 210 38.35 -12.73 5.99
N GLU A 211 37.23 -13.36 6.33
CA GLU A 211 36.59 -14.39 5.51
C GLU A 211 36.09 -13.83 4.17
N ALA A 212 35.53 -12.62 4.15
CA ALA A 212 35.12 -11.94 2.91
C ALA A 212 36.31 -11.66 1.98
N ARG A 213 37.47 -11.28 2.53
CA ARG A 213 38.71 -11.09 1.76
C ARG A 213 39.22 -12.40 1.15
N ILE A 214 39.18 -13.49 1.91
CA ILE A 214 39.54 -14.83 1.39
C ILE A 214 38.59 -15.21 0.25
N LEU A 215 37.27 -15.03 0.44
CA LEU A 215 36.28 -15.34 -0.59
C LEU A 215 36.51 -14.52 -1.87
N LEU A 216 36.86 -13.24 -1.74
CA LEU A 216 37.19 -12.38 -2.88
C LEU A 216 38.45 -12.86 -3.61
N GLY A 217 39.50 -13.24 -2.88
CA GLY A 217 40.75 -13.73 -3.47
C GLY A 217 40.64 -15.12 -4.10
N GLU A 218 39.88 -16.05 -3.48
CA GLU A 218 39.66 -17.41 -3.99
C GLU A 218 38.60 -17.47 -5.10
N GLY A 219 37.77 -16.44 -5.20
CA GLY A 219 36.76 -16.30 -6.25
C GLY A 219 37.38 -16.27 -7.65
N PRO A 220 36.56 -16.53 -8.70
CA PRO A 220 37.04 -16.44 -10.07
C PRO A 220 37.53 -15.02 -10.37
N ALA A 221 38.60 -14.92 -11.17
CA ALA A 221 39.07 -13.63 -11.65
C ALA A 221 37.93 -12.87 -12.35
N PRO A 222 37.84 -11.54 -12.21
CA PRO A 222 36.87 -10.77 -12.97
C PRO A 222 37.08 -11.02 -14.47
N VAL A 223 36.00 -11.00 -15.24
CA VAL A 223 36.01 -11.20 -16.69
C VAL A 223 36.04 -9.83 -17.37
N PRO A 224 36.90 -9.61 -18.38
CA PRO A 224 36.93 -8.34 -19.10
C PRO A 224 35.57 -8.11 -19.77
N PRO A 225 35.08 -6.85 -19.80
CA PRO A 225 33.84 -6.54 -20.49
C PRO A 225 33.97 -6.89 -21.97
N ASN A 226 32.88 -7.36 -22.58
CA ASN A 226 32.80 -7.63 -24.00
C ASN A 226 32.00 -6.53 -24.70
N ARG A 227 32.59 -5.87 -25.69
CA ARG A 227 31.94 -4.78 -26.42
C ARG A 227 30.65 -5.24 -27.11
N SER A 228 30.63 -6.45 -27.66
CA SER A 228 29.44 -7.00 -28.32
C SER A 228 28.26 -7.17 -27.36
N GLU A 229 28.53 -7.56 -26.11
CA GLU A 229 27.51 -7.67 -25.06
C GLU A 229 26.98 -6.30 -24.65
N VAL A 230 27.84 -5.28 -24.56
CA VAL A 230 27.42 -3.89 -24.26
C VAL A 230 26.50 -3.36 -25.37
N VAL A 231 26.83 -3.62 -26.64
CA VAL A 231 25.97 -3.25 -27.77
C VAL A 231 24.63 -3.99 -27.70
N ALA A 232 24.64 -5.30 -27.46
CA ALA A 232 23.42 -6.10 -27.33
C ALA A 232 22.54 -5.62 -26.16
N GLU A 233 23.13 -5.26 -25.03
CA GLU A 233 22.44 -4.70 -23.87
C GLU A 233 21.77 -3.36 -24.20
N LEU A 234 22.44 -2.48 -24.93
CA LEU A 234 21.87 -1.20 -25.36
C LEU A 234 20.70 -1.38 -26.34
N ILE A 235 20.83 -2.30 -27.30
CA ILE A 235 19.75 -2.62 -28.23
C ILE A 235 18.54 -3.15 -27.46
N ALA A 236 18.75 -4.13 -26.56
CA ALA A 236 17.68 -4.69 -25.75
C ALA A 236 17.04 -3.64 -24.81
N ALA A 237 17.82 -2.70 -24.28
CA ALA A 237 17.32 -1.61 -23.46
C ALA A 237 16.43 -0.65 -24.27
N GLU A 238 16.79 -0.37 -25.52
CA GLU A 238 16.00 0.50 -26.40
C GLU A 238 14.70 -0.18 -26.85
N GLU A 239 14.76 -1.45 -27.27
CA GLU A 239 13.57 -2.26 -27.58
C GLU A 239 12.61 -2.31 -26.38
N LYS A 240 13.14 -2.46 -25.17
CA LYS A 240 12.34 -2.44 -23.93
C LYS A 240 11.70 -1.08 -23.66
N ARG A 241 12.39 0.03 -23.98
CA ARG A 241 11.84 1.39 -23.84
C ARG A 241 10.72 1.63 -24.84
N GLU A 242 10.87 1.22 -26.09
CA GLU A 242 9.82 1.32 -27.10
C GLU A 242 8.58 0.52 -26.71
N LEU A 243 8.79 -0.72 -26.25
CA LEU A 243 7.70 -1.57 -25.79
C LEU A 243 6.99 -0.95 -24.57
N ALA A 244 7.76 -0.41 -23.62
CA ALA A 244 7.20 0.28 -22.46
C ALA A 244 6.42 1.55 -22.84
N ALA A 245 6.88 2.29 -23.86
CA ALA A 245 6.18 3.46 -24.38
C ALA A 245 4.84 3.07 -25.02
N LYS A 246 4.82 2.01 -25.85
CA LYS A 246 3.60 1.46 -26.45
C LYS A 246 2.58 1.02 -25.39
N PHE A 247 3.02 0.27 -24.37
CA PHE A 247 2.13 -0.13 -23.27
C PHE A 247 1.63 1.06 -22.45
N ALA A 248 2.45 2.10 -22.27
CA ALA A 248 2.03 3.31 -21.56
C ALA A 248 0.96 4.09 -22.34
N GLU A 249 1.07 4.13 -23.67
CA GLU A 249 0.08 4.74 -24.56
C GLU A 249 -1.25 3.96 -24.54
N GLU A 250 -1.21 2.64 -24.73
CA GLU A 250 -2.41 1.78 -24.66
C GLU A 250 -3.13 1.93 -23.30
N LYS A 251 -2.37 2.00 -22.21
CA LYS A 251 -2.93 2.21 -20.87
C LYS A 251 -3.60 3.59 -20.72
N ARG A 252 -3.06 4.64 -21.37
CA ARG A 252 -3.68 5.98 -21.39
C ARG A 252 -4.97 5.97 -22.18
N GLU A 253 -5.01 5.31 -23.33
CA GLU A 253 -6.22 5.17 -24.15
C GLU A 253 -7.31 4.40 -23.40
N MET A 254 -6.96 3.27 -22.78
CA MET A 254 -7.89 2.48 -21.98
C MET A 254 -8.44 3.28 -20.78
N ALA A 255 -7.59 4.06 -20.11
CA ALA A 255 -8.01 4.93 -19.02
C ALA A 255 -8.96 6.04 -19.51
N ALA A 256 -8.70 6.62 -20.68
CA ALA A 256 -9.56 7.64 -21.28
C ALA A 256 -10.94 7.07 -21.65
N MET A 257 -10.99 5.89 -22.28
CA MET A 257 -12.25 5.20 -22.59
C MET A 257 -13.07 4.91 -21.33
N PHE A 258 -12.43 4.39 -20.28
CA PHE A 258 -13.10 4.11 -19.01
C PHE A 258 -13.63 5.39 -18.35
N ALA A 259 -12.85 6.48 -18.38
CA ALA A 259 -13.28 7.77 -17.85
C ALA A 259 -14.51 8.33 -18.60
N GLU A 260 -14.55 8.21 -19.92
CA GLU A 260 -15.71 8.62 -20.72
C GLU A 260 -16.95 7.77 -20.41
N GLU A 261 -16.79 6.45 -20.29
CA GLU A 261 -17.90 5.56 -19.94
C GLU A 261 -18.49 5.91 -18.57
N GLN A 262 -17.63 6.18 -17.57
CA GLN A 262 -18.06 6.61 -16.25
C GLN A 262 -18.80 7.96 -16.30
N ARG A 263 -18.34 8.91 -17.13
CA ARG A 263 -19.04 10.18 -17.33
C ARG A 263 -20.44 9.97 -17.90
N ARG A 264 -20.57 9.16 -18.95
CA ARG A 264 -21.87 8.82 -19.56
C ARG A 264 -22.81 8.13 -18.57
N LYS A 265 -22.30 7.23 -17.73
CA LYS A 265 -23.09 6.58 -16.66
C LYS A 265 -23.58 7.59 -15.62
N ARG A 266 -22.72 8.52 -15.19
CA ARG A 266 -23.08 9.57 -14.23
C ARG A 266 -24.12 10.55 -14.78
N GLU A 267 -24.00 10.95 -16.04
CA GLU A 267 -24.98 11.82 -16.71
C GLU A 267 -26.35 11.16 -16.80
N LYS A 268 -26.42 9.89 -17.24
CA LYS A 268 -27.67 9.13 -17.27
C LYS A 268 -28.30 8.98 -15.88
N LEU A 269 -27.48 8.73 -14.86
CA LEU A 269 -27.95 8.62 -13.48
C LEU A 269 -28.43 9.97 -12.92
N ALA A 270 -27.75 11.07 -13.26
CA ALA A 270 -28.17 12.42 -12.89
C ALA A 270 -29.51 12.80 -13.56
N GLU A 271 -29.67 12.49 -14.85
CA GLU A 271 -30.92 12.70 -15.58
C GLU A 271 -32.07 11.87 -14.99
N ALA A 272 -31.82 10.59 -14.68
CA ALA A 272 -32.80 9.71 -14.04
C ALA A 272 -33.23 10.25 -12.66
N LYS A 273 -32.28 10.75 -11.85
CA LYS A 273 -32.57 11.39 -10.56
C LYS A 273 -33.38 12.68 -10.72
N LEU A 274 -33.07 13.52 -11.71
CA LEU A 274 -33.85 14.74 -11.96
C LEU A 274 -35.30 14.41 -12.35
N LYS A 275 -35.50 13.37 -13.18
CA LYS A 275 -36.83 12.85 -13.52
C LYS A 275 -37.58 12.29 -12.31
N SER A 276 -36.91 11.57 -11.40
CA SER A 276 -37.56 11.06 -10.19
C SER A 276 -37.93 12.18 -9.21
N VAL A 277 -37.04 13.17 -8.99
CA VAL A 277 -37.31 14.32 -8.11
C VAL A 277 -38.47 15.15 -8.63
N SER A 278 -38.53 15.42 -9.93
CA SER A 278 -39.66 16.15 -10.53
C SER A 278 -40.98 15.37 -10.44
N ARG A 279 -40.97 14.03 -10.55
CA ARG A 279 -42.15 13.19 -10.30
C ARG A 279 -42.63 13.31 -8.84
N VAL A 280 -41.72 13.21 -7.87
CA VAL A 280 -42.05 13.32 -6.44
C VAL A 280 -42.59 14.70 -6.09
N ARG A 281 -41.95 15.79 -6.56
CA ARG A 281 -42.40 17.17 -6.33
C ARG A 281 -43.82 17.40 -6.86
N ARG A 282 -44.15 16.85 -8.03
CA ARG A 282 -45.51 16.92 -8.60
C ARG A 282 -46.55 16.21 -7.75
N GLN A 283 -46.24 15.02 -7.25
CA GLN A 283 -47.13 14.29 -6.35
C GLN A 283 -47.41 15.08 -5.06
N TYR A 284 -46.37 15.68 -4.48
CA TYR A 284 -46.54 16.54 -3.30
C TYR A 284 -47.40 17.77 -3.60
N ALA A 285 -47.21 18.43 -4.75
CA ALA A 285 -48.03 19.56 -5.16
C ALA A 285 -49.50 19.15 -5.35
N ALA A 286 -49.76 17.99 -5.97
CA ALA A 286 -51.11 17.44 -6.14
C ALA A 286 -51.79 17.18 -4.79
N ASN A 287 -51.07 16.57 -3.84
CA ASN A 287 -51.56 16.32 -2.49
C ASN A 287 -51.86 17.63 -1.75
N ALA A 288 -50.96 18.63 -1.84
CA ALA A 288 -51.19 19.95 -1.25
C ALA A 288 -52.44 20.64 -1.84
N TYR A 289 -52.65 20.48 -3.14
CA TYR A 289 -53.82 21.03 -3.82
C TYR A 289 -55.13 20.41 -3.32
N THR A 290 -55.15 19.14 -2.92
CA THR A 290 -56.35 18.54 -2.30
C THR A 290 -56.81 19.27 -1.04
N THR A 291 -55.89 19.89 -0.30
CA THR A 291 -56.23 20.72 0.88
C THR A 291 -56.89 22.02 0.46
N ILE A 292 -56.38 22.67 -0.60
CA ILE A 292 -57.01 23.87 -1.18
C ILE A 292 -58.43 23.56 -1.64
N LEU A 293 -58.64 22.40 -2.28
CA LEU A 293 -59.96 21.99 -2.73
C LEU A 293 -60.98 21.86 -1.60
N ARG A 294 -60.58 21.48 -0.38
CA ARG A 294 -61.51 21.41 0.76
C ARG A 294 -62.09 22.76 1.17
N ILE A 295 -61.43 23.86 0.82
CA ILE A 295 -61.93 25.21 1.05
C ILE A 295 -63.03 25.53 0.01
N PHE A 296 -62.82 25.11 -1.24
CA PHE A 296 -63.74 25.39 -2.35
C PHE A 296 -64.93 24.42 -2.42
N ASP A 297 -64.72 23.17 -2.02
CA ASP A 297 -65.67 22.07 -2.11
C ASP A 297 -65.57 21.18 -0.85
N PRO A 298 -66.02 21.70 0.31
CA PRO A 298 -65.85 21.02 1.60
C PRO A 298 -66.55 19.66 1.65
N GLU A 299 -67.70 19.55 0.97
CA GLU A 299 -68.53 18.35 0.92
C GLU A 299 -68.17 17.41 -0.25
N LYS A 300 -67.17 17.76 -1.07
CA LYS A 300 -66.78 17.03 -2.29
C LYS A 300 -67.95 16.83 -3.27
N VAL A 301 -68.83 17.83 -3.35
CA VAL A 301 -70.01 17.80 -4.21
C VAL A 301 -69.60 17.94 -5.67
N LEU A 302 -68.54 18.69 -5.99
CA LEU A 302 -68.13 19.02 -7.36
C LEU A 302 -66.90 18.23 -7.81
N ILE A 303 -65.91 17.99 -6.94
CA ILE A 303 -64.65 17.33 -7.29
C ILE A 303 -64.53 15.96 -6.60
N ALA A 304 -64.51 14.91 -7.41
CA ALA A 304 -64.41 13.53 -6.96
C ALA A 304 -62.97 13.11 -6.64
N SER A 305 -62.01 13.47 -7.50
CA SER A 305 -60.60 13.10 -7.31
C SER A 305 -59.62 14.10 -7.93
N VAL A 306 -58.38 14.04 -7.45
CA VAL A 306 -57.24 14.83 -7.94
C VAL A 306 -56.12 13.88 -8.28
N ASP A 307 -55.61 13.99 -9.49
CA ASP A 307 -54.39 13.30 -9.93
C ASP A 307 -53.43 14.29 -10.60
N ALA A 308 -52.15 13.99 -10.58
CA ALA A 308 -51.15 14.76 -11.30
C ALA A 308 -50.39 13.87 -12.26
N GLN A 309 -50.62 14.11 -13.55
CA GLN A 309 -49.96 13.38 -14.64
C GLN A 309 -49.16 14.36 -15.49
N ASP A 310 -47.89 14.03 -15.73
CA ASP A 310 -46.94 14.89 -16.43
C ASP A 310 -46.91 16.33 -15.90
N LYS A 311 -47.29 17.33 -16.69
CA LYS A 311 -47.33 18.74 -16.28
C LYS A 311 -48.77 19.23 -16.03
N LYS A 312 -49.72 18.31 -15.87
CA LYS A 312 -51.15 18.60 -15.80
C LYS A 312 -51.77 18.04 -14.52
N LEU A 313 -52.53 18.88 -13.83
CA LEU A 313 -53.41 18.45 -12.77
C LEU A 313 -54.72 17.97 -13.39
N ILE A 314 -55.14 16.74 -13.10
CA ILE A 314 -56.39 16.16 -13.59
C ILE A 314 -57.37 16.14 -12.41
N LEU A 315 -58.44 16.90 -12.52
CA LEU A 315 -59.56 16.88 -11.58
C LEU A 315 -60.71 16.09 -12.19
N THR A 316 -61.13 15.04 -11.51
CA THR A 316 -62.35 14.32 -11.88
C THR A 316 -63.52 15.02 -11.22
N VAL A 317 -64.47 15.52 -12.01
CA VAL A 317 -65.66 16.22 -11.51
C VAL A 317 -66.85 15.27 -11.41
N THR A 318 -67.77 15.56 -10.49
CA THR A 318 -69.01 14.78 -10.32
C THR A 318 -70.09 15.21 -11.31
N ASN A 319 -71.19 14.45 -11.38
CA ASN A 319 -72.36 14.84 -12.17
C ASN A 319 -72.96 16.20 -11.73
N ALA A 320 -72.79 16.60 -10.46
CA ALA A 320 -73.26 17.88 -9.95
C ALA A 320 -72.65 19.07 -10.71
N TRP A 321 -71.41 18.91 -11.22
CA TRP A 321 -70.76 19.89 -12.08
C TRP A 321 -71.65 20.28 -13.26
N HIS A 322 -72.25 19.31 -13.93
CA HIS A 322 -73.07 19.54 -15.12
C HIS A 322 -74.40 20.21 -14.81
N PHE A 323 -74.88 20.23 -13.57
CA PHE A 323 -76.11 20.93 -13.23
C PHE A 323 -75.90 22.43 -12.97
N GLN A 324 -74.64 22.87 -12.84
CA GLN A 324 -74.30 24.28 -12.65
C GLN A 324 -74.46 25.10 -13.94
N PRO A 325 -74.93 26.36 -13.86
CA PRO A 325 -74.92 27.28 -15.01
C PRO A 325 -73.50 27.46 -15.58
N TYR A 326 -73.39 27.69 -16.89
CA TYR A 326 -72.10 27.84 -17.58
C TYR A 326 -71.16 28.85 -16.90
N GLN A 327 -71.67 30.02 -16.52
CA GLN A 327 -70.88 31.08 -15.88
C GLN A 327 -70.29 30.64 -14.53
N ILE A 328 -71.08 29.90 -13.73
CA ILE A 328 -70.61 29.36 -12.45
C ILE A 328 -69.51 28.33 -12.68
N ARG A 329 -69.67 27.39 -13.64
CA ARG A 329 -68.63 26.43 -13.99
C ARG A 329 -67.33 27.10 -14.44
N LEU A 330 -67.43 28.14 -15.29
CA LEU A 330 -66.27 28.86 -15.79
C LEU A 330 -65.51 29.56 -14.67
N GLN A 331 -66.24 30.28 -13.79
CA GLN A 331 -65.64 30.94 -12.64
C GLN A 331 -64.99 29.93 -11.68
N THR A 332 -65.67 28.82 -11.37
CA THR A 332 -65.11 27.75 -10.54
C THR A 332 -63.85 27.16 -11.18
N ALA A 333 -63.86 26.88 -12.49
CA ALA A 333 -62.69 26.38 -13.21
C ALA A 333 -61.50 27.35 -13.17
N GLN A 334 -61.75 28.66 -13.24
CA GLN A 334 -60.73 29.70 -13.10
C GLN A 334 -60.14 29.73 -11.68
N SER A 335 -60.99 29.66 -10.65
CA SER A 335 -60.53 29.60 -9.25
C SER A 335 -59.73 28.33 -8.97
N LEU A 336 -60.18 27.19 -9.51
CA LEU A 336 -59.46 25.92 -9.43
C LEU A 336 -58.07 26.05 -10.08
N TRP A 337 -58.01 26.57 -11.31
CA TRP A 337 -56.73 26.80 -11.97
C TRP A 337 -55.81 27.74 -11.18
N GLN A 338 -56.34 28.86 -10.67
CA GLN A 338 -55.55 29.83 -9.92
C GLN A 338 -54.96 29.20 -8.64
N GLY A 339 -55.73 28.39 -7.92
CA GLY A 339 -55.22 27.63 -6.78
C GLY A 339 -54.07 26.69 -7.16
N TRP A 340 -54.12 26.10 -8.36
CA TRP A 340 -53.08 25.20 -8.84
C TRP A 340 -51.83 25.96 -9.32
N ALA A 341 -52.04 27.07 -10.02
CA ALA A 341 -50.98 27.97 -10.47
C ALA A 341 -50.20 28.57 -9.29
N ASN A 342 -50.85 28.78 -8.13
CA ASN A 342 -50.16 29.24 -6.92
C ASN A 342 -49.24 28.17 -6.29
N LEU A 343 -49.52 26.88 -6.50
CA LEU A 343 -48.71 25.76 -5.97
C LEU A 343 -47.67 25.26 -6.97
N SER A 344 -47.77 25.67 -8.24
CA SER A 344 -46.89 25.28 -9.33
C SER A 344 -46.27 26.51 -9.99
N ASN A 345 -45.51 26.35 -11.07
CA ASN A 345 -45.11 27.50 -11.89
C ASN A 345 -46.33 27.94 -12.72
N PRO A 346 -46.82 29.20 -12.62
CA PRO A 346 -47.99 29.67 -13.36
C PRO A 346 -47.94 29.42 -14.88
N ASP A 347 -46.75 29.52 -15.48
CA ASP A 347 -46.55 29.31 -16.92
C ASP A 347 -46.69 27.83 -17.33
N GLU A 348 -46.42 26.91 -16.39
CA GLU A 348 -46.53 25.46 -16.57
C GLU A 348 -47.81 24.88 -15.98
N ALA A 349 -48.58 25.66 -15.23
CA ALA A 349 -49.78 25.21 -14.54
C ALA A 349 -50.88 24.86 -15.57
N ARG A 350 -51.07 23.56 -15.80
CA ARG A 350 -52.16 23.04 -16.62
C ARG A 350 -53.14 22.27 -15.75
N ILE A 351 -54.43 22.45 -16.02
CA ILE A 351 -55.53 21.74 -15.35
C ILE A 351 -56.41 21.05 -16.40
N SER A 352 -56.86 19.84 -16.13
CA SER A 352 -57.88 19.10 -16.87
C SER A 352 -59.06 18.88 -15.95
N LEU A 353 -60.26 19.29 -16.35
CA LEU A 353 -61.48 18.85 -15.71
C LEU A 353 -62.05 17.71 -16.56
N VAL A 354 -62.14 16.53 -15.97
CA VAL A 354 -62.65 15.33 -16.65
C VAL A 354 -63.86 14.79 -15.90
N ASP A 355 -64.83 14.22 -16.59
CA ASP A 355 -65.92 13.48 -15.95
C ASP A 355 -65.46 12.07 -15.51
N PHE A 356 -66.36 11.29 -14.90
CA PHE A 356 -66.06 9.90 -14.52
C PHE A 356 -65.77 8.96 -15.70
N GLN A 357 -66.11 9.35 -16.93
CA GLN A 357 -65.80 8.60 -18.16
C GLN A 357 -64.45 9.04 -18.77
N GLY A 358 -63.79 10.05 -18.19
CA GLY A 358 -62.54 10.62 -18.70
C GLY A 358 -62.74 11.66 -19.81
N ASN A 359 -63.97 12.07 -20.12
CA ASN A 359 -64.24 13.11 -21.11
C ASN A 359 -63.85 14.47 -20.55
N ALA A 360 -63.17 15.29 -21.35
CA ALA A 360 -62.80 16.64 -20.94
C ALA A 360 -64.03 17.56 -20.94
N VAL A 361 -64.39 18.06 -19.76
CA VAL A 361 -65.53 18.96 -19.54
C VAL A 361 -65.10 20.40 -19.25
N GLY A 362 -63.79 20.62 -19.13
CA GLY A 362 -63.16 21.92 -19.02
C GLY A 362 -61.67 21.82 -18.71
N GLY A 363 -61.03 22.96 -18.48
CA GLY A 363 -59.63 23.05 -18.06
C GLY A 363 -58.84 24.13 -18.80
N SER A 364 -57.52 24.05 -18.71
CA SER A 364 -56.61 24.97 -19.41
C SER A 364 -56.39 24.56 -20.87
N ARG A 365 -56.35 25.53 -21.79
CA ARG A 365 -55.97 25.29 -23.19
C ARG A 365 -54.47 25.02 -23.35
N ILE A 366 -54.11 24.30 -24.43
CA ILE A 366 -52.75 23.83 -24.71
C ILE A 366 -51.72 24.99 -24.77
N TRP A 367 -52.12 26.12 -25.39
CA TRP A 367 -51.23 27.24 -25.72
C TRP A 367 -51.19 28.35 -24.65
N GLY A 368 -52.00 28.25 -23.60
CA GLY A 368 -52.00 29.22 -22.50
C GLY A 368 -52.60 28.60 -21.27
N GLY A 369 -51.77 28.32 -20.26
CA GLY A 369 -52.23 27.72 -19.00
C GLY A 369 -53.38 28.50 -18.35
N SER A 370 -53.37 29.83 -18.52
CA SER A 370 -54.37 30.76 -18.00
C SER A 370 -55.68 30.82 -18.78
N GLN A 371 -55.75 30.30 -20.01
CA GLN A 371 -57.00 30.29 -20.76
C GLN A 371 -57.85 29.08 -20.33
N ILE A 372 -58.79 29.35 -19.44
CA ILE A 372 -59.72 28.36 -18.92
C ILE A 372 -60.98 28.31 -19.77
N TRP A 373 -61.37 27.09 -20.14
CA TRP A 373 -62.61 26.82 -20.84
C TRP A 373 -63.45 25.79 -20.09
N VAL A 374 -64.75 25.82 -20.32
CA VAL A 374 -65.70 24.79 -19.87
C VAL A 374 -66.65 24.48 -21.02
N GLN A 375 -67.14 23.25 -21.10
CA GLN A 375 -68.04 22.82 -22.18
C GLN A 375 -69.42 23.48 -22.03
N ASP A 376 -69.92 24.15 -23.07
CA ASP A 376 -71.30 24.65 -23.10
C ASP A 376 -72.30 23.48 -23.25
N LYS A 377 -73.49 23.63 -22.68
CA LYS A 377 -74.50 22.56 -22.66
C LYS A 377 -75.14 22.30 -24.02
#